data_AF-A0A6H9HWU1-F1
#
_entry.id   AF-A0A6H9HWU1-F1
#
_cell.length_a   1.000
_cell.length_b   1.000
_cell.length_c   1.000
_cell.angle_alpha   90.00
_cell.angle_beta   90.00
_cell.angle_gamma   90.00
#
_symmetry.space_group_name_H-M   'P 1'
#
loop_
_entity.id
_entity.type
_entity.pdbx_description
1 polymer ?
#
loop_
_entity_poly.entity_id
_entity_poly.type
_entity_poly.pdbx_seq_one_letter_code
_entity_poly.pdbx_strand_id
1 'polypeptide(L)'
;MTRNELDTAAREDIPLIVVVMNDCAYGAERHYLELEHMPIARAVFPDVDYAPVAEAFGFRTATIRSLEELRRAAPLLQSPDGPVLLDCKINAAIAAPFTPEMAAHQNADERLMHKYGIDEAQLTANRAAIRERAAALGVVIDTGHGSRVWNTFDAHRLLHWAGLQDAEAALRLKRALLRAYFTDNDNVADHGVLIRAATDAKLDVGEARRILESDQYADEVRAQERHFQQAGIHSVPATIIENGYLIAGGQPPDAFEQALRKVALAQRPIDTR
;
A
#
# COMPACT_ATOMS: atom_id res chain seq x y z
N MET A 1 7.56 27.12 2.70
CA MET A 1 8.61 28.13 2.92
C MET A 1 7.98 29.51 2.78
N THR A 2 8.26 30.43 3.70
CA THR A 2 7.78 31.81 3.65
C THR A 2 8.72 32.67 2.81
N ARG A 3 8.26 33.88 2.43
CA ARG A 3 9.09 34.86 1.71
C ARG A 3 10.41 35.17 2.44
N ASN A 4 10.36 35.29 3.77
CA ASN A 4 11.53 35.63 4.57
C ASN A 4 12.55 34.49 4.62
N GLU A 5 12.07 33.24 4.55
CA GLU A 5 12.93 32.06 4.49
C GLU A 5 13.65 31.95 3.14
N LEU A 6 12.96 32.24 2.03
CA LEU A 6 13.58 32.32 0.70
C LEU A 6 14.68 33.39 0.67
N ASP A 7 14.37 34.61 1.11
CA ASP A 7 15.34 35.72 1.17
C ASP A 7 16.58 35.36 2.00
N THR A 8 16.38 34.74 3.17
CA THR A 8 17.48 34.32 4.05
C THR A 8 18.35 33.25 3.38
N ALA A 9 17.74 32.24 2.76
CA ALA A 9 18.49 31.16 2.12
C ALA A 9 19.36 31.68 0.96
N ALA A 10 18.87 32.65 0.21
CA ALA A 10 19.62 33.28 -0.87
C ALA A 10 20.72 34.22 -0.36
N ARG A 11 20.43 35.07 0.64
CA ARG A 11 21.41 36.02 1.18
C ARG A 11 22.60 35.34 1.84
N GLU A 12 22.36 34.24 2.55
CA GLU A 12 23.39 33.48 3.26
C GLU A 12 24.00 32.35 2.41
N ASP A 13 23.67 32.31 1.10
CA ASP A 13 24.17 31.33 0.12
C ASP A 13 24.04 29.87 0.59
N ILE A 14 22.91 29.55 1.22
CA ILE A 14 22.70 28.25 1.84
C ILE A 14 22.55 27.21 0.72
N PRO A 15 23.33 26.11 0.71
CA PRO A 15 23.20 25.03 -0.25
C PRO A 15 21.96 24.18 0.05
N LEU A 16 20.78 24.78 -0.14
CA LEU A 16 19.47 24.22 0.12
C LEU A 16 18.79 23.86 -1.19
N ILE A 17 18.31 22.62 -1.30
CA ILE A 17 17.51 22.17 -2.44
C ILE A 17 16.05 22.09 -2.01
N VAL A 18 15.19 22.85 -2.69
CA VAL A 18 13.74 22.81 -2.53
C VAL A 18 13.13 22.13 -3.75
N VAL A 19 12.35 21.08 -3.55
CA VAL A 19 11.60 20.43 -4.63
C VAL A 19 10.11 20.62 -4.36
N VAL A 20 9.44 21.33 -5.25
CA VAL A 20 7.99 21.51 -5.22
C VAL A 20 7.38 20.41 -6.08
N MET A 21 6.67 19.48 -5.44
CA MET A 21 5.88 18.46 -6.14
C MET A 21 4.52 19.06 -6.46
N ASN A 22 4.37 19.58 -7.68
CA ASN A 22 3.27 20.44 -8.08
C ASN A 22 2.29 19.70 -8.99
N ASP A 23 1.22 19.19 -8.40
CA ASP A 23 0.10 18.57 -9.10
C ASP A 23 -0.97 19.59 -9.53
N CYS A 24 -0.73 20.89 -9.30
CA CYS A 24 -1.75 21.93 -9.51
C CYS A 24 -3.06 21.60 -8.78
N ALA A 25 -2.99 20.97 -7.60
CA ALA A 25 -4.14 20.60 -6.79
C ALA A 25 -3.79 20.64 -5.30
N TYR A 26 -4.76 20.44 -4.41
CA TYR A 26 -4.51 20.24 -2.97
C TYR A 26 -3.93 18.84 -2.67
N GLY A 27 -3.16 18.23 -3.59
CA GLY A 27 -2.56 16.92 -3.36
C GLY A 27 -3.60 15.82 -3.13
N ALA A 28 -3.43 15.12 -2.01
CA ALA A 28 -4.29 14.02 -1.60
C ALA A 28 -5.78 14.39 -1.47
N GLU A 29 -6.10 15.65 -1.17
CA GLU A 29 -7.49 16.12 -1.05
C GLU A 29 -8.28 15.96 -2.35
N ARG A 30 -7.65 16.23 -3.51
CA ARG A 30 -8.29 16.01 -4.80
C ARG A 30 -8.71 14.55 -4.95
N HIS A 31 -7.80 13.63 -4.61
CA HIS A 31 -8.05 12.20 -4.72
C HIS A 31 -9.07 11.71 -3.69
N TYR A 32 -9.07 12.27 -2.48
CA TYR A 32 -10.09 11.97 -1.48
C TYR A 32 -11.49 12.39 -1.93
N LEU A 33 -11.64 13.61 -2.45
CA LEU A 33 -12.90 14.09 -3.01
C LEU A 33 -13.36 13.22 -4.19
N GLU A 34 -12.43 12.80 -5.05
CA GLU A 34 -12.73 11.89 -6.17
C GLU A 34 -13.23 10.52 -5.68
N LEU A 35 -12.61 9.96 -4.63
CA LEU A 35 -13.03 8.70 -4.00
C LEU A 35 -14.43 8.81 -3.36
N GLU A 36 -14.73 9.95 -2.74
CA GLU A 36 -16.04 10.23 -2.12
C GLU A 36 -17.08 10.72 -3.13
N HIS A 37 -16.79 10.67 -4.43
CA HIS A 37 -17.68 11.13 -5.51
C HIS A 37 -18.12 12.60 -5.35
N MET A 38 -17.26 13.42 -4.73
CA MET A 38 -17.49 14.83 -4.50
C MET A 38 -16.86 15.71 -5.60
N PRO A 39 -17.38 16.92 -5.84
CA PRO A 39 -16.81 17.82 -6.85
C PRO A 39 -15.35 18.22 -6.55
N ILE A 40 -14.43 17.89 -7.46
CA ILE A 40 -12.99 18.19 -7.30
C ILE A 40 -12.59 19.62 -7.71
N ALA A 41 -13.50 20.40 -8.30
CA ALA A 41 -13.17 21.69 -8.93
C ALA A 41 -12.53 22.71 -7.97
N ARG A 42 -12.84 22.63 -6.68
CA ARG A 42 -12.22 23.50 -5.65
C ARG A 42 -10.85 23.03 -5.18
N ALA A 43 -10.47 21.81 -5.53
CA ALA A 43 -9.20 21.20 -5.18
C ALA A 43 -8.18 21.23 -6.32
N VAL A 44 -8.50 21.85 -7.45
CA VAL A 44 -7.62 22.01 -8.61
C VAL A 44 -7.33 23.49 -8.81
N PHE A 45 -6.09 23.81 -9.15
CA PHE A 45 -5.58 25.15 -9.40
C PHE A 45 -5.16 25.31 -10.86
N PRO A 46 -5.01 26.56 -11.34
CA PRO A 46 -4.26 26.84 -12.55
C PRO A 46 -2.83 26.30 -12.46
N ASP A 47 -2.23 26.02 -13.62
CA ASP A 47 -0.81 25.67 -13.70
C ASP A 47 0.07 26.88 -13.33
N VAL A 48 0.41 26.99 -12.05
CA VAL A 48 1.24 28.06 -11.49
C VAL A 48 2.69 27.60 -11.44
N ASP A 49 3.57 28.29 -12.16
CA ASP A 49 5.02 28.06 -12.11
C ASP A 49 5.67 28.83 -10.95
N TYR A 50 6.28 28.10 -10.03
CA TYR A 50 6.94 28.67 -8.84
C TYR A 50 8.44 28.97 -9.07
N ALA A 51 9.04 28.47 -10.14
CA ALA A 51 10.46 28.71 -10.44
C ALA A 51 10.76 30.21 -10.60
N PRO A 52 10.00 31.01 -11.39
CA PRO A 52 10.28 32.45 -11.53
C PRO A 52 10.19 33.23 -10.22
N VAL A 53 9.36 32.77 -9.28
CA VAL A 53 9.22 33.42 -7.97
C VAL A 53 10.50 33.23 -7.15
N ALA A 54 11.05 32.01 -7.12
CA ALA A 54 12.29 31.73 -6.40
C ALA A 54 13.53 32.33 -7.08
N GLU A 55 13.53 32.37 -8.41
CA GLU A 55 14.58 33.03 -9.20
C GLU A 55 14.70 34.51 -8.82
N ALA A 56 13.57 35.19 -8.60
CA ALA A 56 13.56 36.59 -8.14
C ALA A 56 14.20 36.80 -6.75
N PHE A 57 14.31 35.75 -5.92
CA PHE A 57 15.05 35.79 -4.65
C PHE A 57 16.52 35.39 -4.80
N GLY A 58 16.97 34.94 -5.97
CA GLY A 58 18.36 34.51 -6.22
C GLY A 58 18.57 33.01 -6.19
N PHE A 59 17.50 32.20 -6.20
CA PHE A 59 17.63 30.75 -6.32
C PHE A 59 18.03 30.37 -7.75
N ARG A 60 18.82 29.31 -7.89
CA ARG A 60 18.95 28.60 -9.17
C ARG A 60 17.72 27.72 -9.35
N THR A 61 17.03 27.85 -10.47
CA THR A 61 15.71 27.23 -10.62
C THR A 61 15.57 26.39 -11.88
N ALA A 62 14.66 25.41 -11.85
CA ALA A 62 14.18 24.76 -13.06
C ALA A 62 12.72 24.31 -12.89
N THR A 63 11.91 24.54 -13.92
CA THR A 63 10.58 23.94 -14.05
C THR A 63 10.72 22.60 -14.76
N ILE A 64 10.26 21.52 -14.12
CA ILE A 64 10.40 20.16 -14.61
C ILE A 64 9.04 19.62 -15.00
N ARG A 65 8.85 19.35 -16.29
CA ARG A 65 7.62 18.78 -16.88
C ARG A 65 7.86 17.40 -17.48
N SER A 66 9.11 16.98 -17.59
CA SER A 66 9.50 15.67 -18.12
C SER A 66 10.69 15.06 -17.40
N LEU A 67 10.85 13.73 -17.52
CA LEU A 67 12.03 13.02 -17.03
C LEU A 67 13.33 13.48 -17.72
N GLU A 68 13.26 13.98 -18.95
CA GLU A 68 14.43 14.51 -19.63
C GLU A 68 14.90 15.82 -19.01
N GLU A 69 13.97 16.74 -18.72
CA GLU A 69 14.27 17.99 -18.00
C GLU A 69 14.83 17.71 -16.60
N LEU A 70 14.27 16.71 -15.90
CA LEU A 70 14.79 16.30 -14.60
C LEU A 70 16.25 15.83 -14.70
N ARG A 71 16.59 15.03 -15.72
CA ARG A 71 17.97 14.59 -15.97
C ARG A 71 18.90 15.76 -16.28
N ARG A 72 18.42 16.76 -17.03
CA ARG A 72 19.19 17.98 -17.33
C ARG A 72 19.43 18.83 -16.07
N ALA A 73 18.53 18.79 -15.09
CA ALA A 73 18.68 19.49 -13.81
C ALA A 73 19.59 18.77 -12.80
N ALA A 74 19.98 17.51 -13.05
CA ALA A 74 20.81 16.73 -12.14
C ALA A 74 22.13 17.41 -11.70
N PRO A 75 22.87 18.14 -12.55
CA PRO A 75 24.07 18.86 -12.13
C PRO A 75 23.81 19.92 -11.06
N LEU A 76 22.62 20.54 -11.04
CA LEU A 76 22.23 21.52 -10.01
C LEU A 76 22.07 20.88 -8.63
N LEU A 77 21.77 19.58 -8.59
CA LEU A 77 21.48 18.83 -7.37
C LEU A 77 22.72 18.15 -6.76
N GLN A 78 23.73 17.83 -7.57
CA GLN A 78 24.90 17.08 -7.11
C GLN A 78 25.84 17.91 -6.24
N SER A 79 26.02 19.19 -6.59
CA SER A 79 26.86 20.13 -5.85
C SER A 79 26.22 21.51 -5.88
N PRO A 80 25.23 21.76 -5.00
CA PRO A 80 24.57 23.06 -4.97
C PRO A 80 25.52 24.13 -4.43
N ASP A 81 25.90 25.08 -5.29
CA ASP A 81 26.52 26.35 -4.95
C ASP A 81 25.41 27.39 -4.76
N GLY A 82 24.95 27.56 -3.53
CA GLY A 82 23.75 28.33 -3.19
C GLY A 82 22.42 27.59 -3.41
N PRO A 83 21.28 28.24 -3.09
CA PRO A 83 19.98 27.58 -3.02
C PRO A 83 19.41 27.26 -4.40
N VAL A 84 18.74 26.11 -4.50
CA VAL A 84 18.14 25.57 -5.71
C VAL A 84 16.66 25.31 -5.48
N LEU A 85 15.80 25.68 -6.42
CA LEU A 85 14.38 25.27 -6.41
C LEU A 85 13.99 24.58 -7.72
N LEU A 86 13.43 23.38 -7.60
CA LEU A 86 12.81 22.66 -8.72
C LEU A 86 11.29 22.69 -8.57
N ASP A 87 10.58 23.25 -9.55
CA ASP A 87 9.12 23.12 -9.64
C ASP A 87 8.77 21.92 -10.54
N CYS A 88 8.50 20.78 -9.92
CA CYS A 88 8.22 19.52 -10.59
C CYS A 88 6.73 19.36 -10.83
N LYS A 89 6.30 19.55 -12.09
CA LYS A 89 4.93 19.33 -12.54
C LYS A 89 4.63 17.84 -12.57
N ILE A 90 3.71 17.40 -11.73
CA ILE A 90 3.30 16.01 -11.63
C ILE A 90 1.85 15.82 -12.10
N ASN A 91 1.55 14.62 -12.61
CA ASN A 91 0.23 14.32 -13.12
C ASN A 91 -0.75 14.05 -11.98
N ALA A 92 -1.61 15.02 -11.72
CA ALA A 92 -2.63 14.95 -10.68
C ALA A 92 -3.70 13.86 -10.91
N ALA A 93 -3.81 13.30 -12.13
CA ALA A 93 -4.72 12.17 -12.38
C ALA A 93 -4.16 10.84 -11.86
N ILE A 94 -2.88 10.78 -11.50
CA ILE A 94 -2.25 9.56 -10.98
C ILE A 94 -2.31 9.61 -9.46
N ALA A 95 -3.23 8.85 -8.89
CA ALA A 95 -3.27 8.63 -7.45
C ALA A 95 -2.08 7.77 -6.99
N ALA A 96 -1.60 8.01 -5.77
CA ALA A 96 -0.60 7.14 -5.17
C ALA A 96 -1.19 5.73 -4.93
N PRO A 97 -0.38 4.66 -4.96
CA PRO A 97 -0.86 3.30 -4.76
C PRO A 97 -1.61 3.08 -3.43
N PHE A 98 -1.31 3.89 -2.41
CA PHE A 98 -1.95 3.87 -1.10
C PHE A 98 -3.19 4.76 -1.02
N THR A 99 -3.53 5.58 -2.02
CA THR A 99 -4.73 6.43 -1.98
C THR A 99 -6.03 5.64 -1.77
N PRO A 100 -6.22 4.41 -2.30
CA PRO A 100 -7.38 3.59 -1.96
C PRO A 100 -7.48 3.24 -0.47
N GLU A 101 -6.38 3.29 0.28
CA GLU A 101 -6.37 3.12 1.75
C GLU A 101 -6.98 4.32 2.48
N MET A 102 -7.07 5.49 1.82
CA MET A 102 -7.75 6.68 2.36
C MET A 102 -9.27 6.57 2.24
N ALA A 103 -9.79 5.73 1.34
CA ALA A 103 -11.21 5.43 1.29
C ALA A 103 -11.56 4.53 2.49
N ALA A 104 -12.58 4.91 3.26
CA ALA A 104 -13.06 4.09 4.36
C ALA A 104 -13.46 2.69 3.89
N HIS A 105 -14.04 2.59 2.69
CA HIS A 105 -14.37 1.32 2.03
C HIS A 105 -14.61 1.48 0.53
N GLN A 106 -14.60 0.36 -0.20
CA GLN A 106 -15.10 0.27 -1.58
C GLN A 106 -16.15 -0.84 -1.69
N ASN A 107 -17.09 -0.74 -2.64
CA ASN A 107 -17.95 -1.87 -2.97
C ASN A 107 -17.09 -3.00 -3.54
N ALA A 108 -17.20 -4.21 -2.98
CA ALA A 108 -16.37 -5.33 -3.40
C ALA A 108 -16.65 -5.76 -4.84
N ASP A 109 -17.91 -5.67 -5.30
CA ASP A 109 -18.30 -6.09 -6.66
C ASP A 109 -17.65 -5.17 -7.69
N GLU A 110 -17.86 -3.85 -7.54
CA GLU A 110 -17.29 -2.83 -8.40
C GLU A 110 -15.76 -2.90 -8.43
N ARG A 111 -15.12 -3.04 -7.26
CA ARG A 111 -13.66 -3.19 -7.16
C ARG A 111 -13.17 -4.40 -7.94
N LEU A 112 -13.80 -5.57 -7.75
CA LEU A 112 -13.36 -6.82 -8.38
C LEU A 112 -13.59 -6.78 -9.90
N MET A 113 -14.74 -6.26 -10.35
CA MET A 113 -15.04 -6.09 -11.77
C MET A 113 -14.02 -5.15 -12.43
N HIS A 114 -13.73 -4.00 -11.82
CA HIS A 114 -12.72 -3.07 -12.34
C HIS A 114 -11.31 -3.66 -12.31
N LYS A 115 -10.91 -4.29 -11.20
CA LYS A 115 -9.55 -4.84 -11.01
C LYS A 115 -9.25 -5.98 -11.97
N TYR A 116 -10.22 -6.87 -12.21
CA TYR A 116 -10.03 -8.06 -13.03
C TYR A 116 -10.60 -7.95 -14.44
N GLY A 117 -11.30 -6.85 -14.77
CA GLY A 117 -11.95 -6.67 -16.06
C GLY A 117 -13.05 -7.70 -16.35
N ILE A 118 -13.78 -8.13 -15.31
CA ILE A 118 -14.80 -9.17 -15.40
C ILE A 118 -16.21 -8.58 -15.31
N ASP A 119 -17.17 -9.26 -15.92
CA ASP A 119 -18.59 -8.92 -15.81
C ASP A 119 -19.25 -9.53 -14.55
N GLU A 120 -20.51 -9.18 -14.32
CA GLU A 120 -21.28 -9.63 -13.15
C GLU A 120 -21.52 -11.15 -13.14
N ALA A 121 -21.71 -11.76 -14.30
CA ALA A 121 -21.92 -13.20 -14.43
C ALA A 121 -20.64 -13.96 -14.03
N GLN A 122 -19.48 -13.50 -14.50
CA GLN A 122 -18.18 -14.05 -14.16
C GLN A 122 -17.84 -13.80 -12.69
N LEU A 123 -18.15 -12.63 -12.13
CA LEU A 123 -18.01 -12.35 -10.70
C LEU A 123 -18.83 -13.33 -9.85
N THR A 124 -20.09 -13.56 -10.23
CA THR A 124 -21.00 -14.49 -9.55
C THR A 124 -20.47 -15.91 -9.57
N ALA A 125 -20.02 -16.39 -10.73
CA ALA A 125 -19.41 -17.71 -10.89
C ALA A 125 -18.13 -17.85 -10.05
N ASN A 126 -17.25 -16.85 -10.07
CA ASN A 126 -16.01 -16.84 -9.29
C ASN A 126 -16.29 -16.91 -7.77
N ARG A 127 -17.26 -16.16 -7.28
CA ARG A 127 -17.68 -16.17 -5.87
C ARG A 127 -18.29 -17.51 -5.47
N ALA A 128 -19.12 -18.11 -6.32
CA ALA A 128 -19.69 -19.44 -6.07
C ALA A 128 -18.58 -20.50 -5.92
N ALA A 129 -17.59 -20.50 -6.82
CA ALA A 129 -16.45 -21.41 -6.75
C ALA A 129 -15.58 -21.20 -5.48
N ILE A 130 -15.41 -19.96 -5.03
CA ILE A 130 -14.70 -19.66 -3.78
C ILE A 130 -15.47 -20.22 -2.57
N ARG A 131 -16.79 -20.01 -2.52
CA ARG A 131 -17.65 -20.51 -1.44
C ARG A 131 -17.65 -22.04 -1.37
N GLU A 132 -17.76 -22.71 -2.52
CA GLU A 132 -17.70 -24.17 -2.59
C GLU A 132 -16.37 -24.72 -2.06
N ARG A 133 -15.24 -24.16 -2.51
CA ARG A 133 -13.91 -24.58 -2.04
C ARG A 133 -13.70 -24.32 -0.55
N ALA A 134 -14.18 -23.19 -0.04
CA ALA A 134 -14.08 -22.86 1.38
C ALA A 134 -14.95 -23.80 2.23
N ALA A 135 -16.18 -24.09 1.78
CA ALA A 135 -17.09 -25.00 2.46
C ALA A 135 -16.52 -26.42 2.55
N ALA A 136 -15.81 -26.91 1.52
CA ALA A 136 -15.10 -28.18 1.55
C ALA A 136 -14.01 -28.25 2.65
N LEU A 137 -13.53 -27.10 3.11
CA LEU A 137 -12.56 -26.95 4.20
C LEU A 137 -13.21 -26.59 5.55
N GLY A 138 -14.55 -26.57 5.63
CA GLY A 138 -15.28 -26.17 6.82
C GLY A 138 -15.23 -24.66 7.10
N VAL A 139 -14.87 -23.85 6.11
CA VAL A 139 -14.79 -22.39 6.22
C VAL A 139 -15.99 -21.77 5.52
N VAL A 140 -16.74 -20.93 6.24
CA VAL A 140 -17.82 -20.14 5.65
C VAL A 140 -17.24 -18.85 5.08
N ILE A 141 -17.47 -18.59 3.80
CA ILE A 141 -17.16 -17.31 3.16
C ILE A 141 -18.47 -16.66 2.74
N ASP A 142 -18.82 -15.55 3.39
CA ASP A 142 -19.95 -14.72 3.04
C ASP A 142 -19.50 -13.59 2.11
N THR A 143 -19.56 -13.85 0.80
CA THR A 143 -19.36 -12.83 -0.24
C THR A 143 -20.70 -12.42 -0.85
N GLY A 144 -21.73 -12.19 -0.02
CA GLY A 144 -23.03 -11.69 -0.46
C GLY A 144 -22.95 -10.33 -1.18
N HIS A 145 -24.05 -9.94 -1.82
CA HIS A 145 -24.21 -8.58 -2.34
C HIS A 145 -24.11 -7.57 -1.20
N GLY A 146 -23.35 -6.49 -1.41
CA GLY A 146 -23.09 -5.47 -0.39
C GLY A 146 -21.81 -5.69 0.42
N SER A 147 -21.04 -6.76 0.16
CA SER A 147 -19.70 -6.94 0.72
C SER A 147 -18.79 -5.74 0.37
N ARG A 148 -17.94 -5.36 1.32
CA ARG A 148 -17.05 -4.20 1.22
C ARG A 148 -15.59 -4.61 1.23
N VAL A 149 -14.78 -3.80 0.56
CA VAL A 149 -13.32 -3.86 0.66
C VAL A 149 -12.89 -2.79 1.65
N TRP A 150 -12.32 -3.21 2.76
CA TRP A 150 -11.85 -2.35 3.83
C TRP A 150 -10.32 -2.20 3.77
N ASN A 151 -9.81 -1.09 4.28
CA ASN A 151 -8.39 -0.95 4.56
C ASN A 151 -7.96 -1.99 5.61
N THR A 152 -6.85 -2.68 5.38
CA THR A 152 -6.32 -3.73 6.26
C THR A 152 -4.99 -3.37 6.92
N PHE A 153 -4.50 -2.14 6.77
CA PHE A 153 -3.16 -1.73 7.21
C PHE A 153 -2.97 -1.93 8.72
N ASP A 154 -3.91 -1.45 9.55
CA ASP A 154 -3.85 -1.67 11.00
C ASP A 154 -3.98 -3.16 11.39
N ALA A 155 -4.76 -3.94 10.63
CA ALA A 155 -4.82 -5.38 10.81
C ALA A 155 -3.44 -6.04 10.54
N HIS A 156 -2.69 -5.53 9.56
CA HIS A 156 -1.32 -5.97 9.28
C HIS A 156 -0.32 -5.53 10.34
N ARG A 157 -0.48 -4.34 10.93
CA ARG A 157 0.34 -3.90 12.08
C ARG A 157 0.16 -4.80 13.28
N LEU A 158 -1.07 -5.18 13.61
CA LEU A 158 -1.34 -6.15 14.67
C LEU A 158 -0.79 -7.54 14.35
N LEU A 159 -0.86 -7.98 13.08
CA LEU A 159 -0.25 -9.25 12.65
C LEU A 159 1.26 -9.25 12.76
N HIS A 160 1.91 -8.14 12.39
CA HIS A 160 3.35 -7.97 12.57
C HIS A 160 3.72 -8.10 14.04
N TRP A 161 3.05 -7.34 14.92
CA TRP A 161 3.25 -7.43 16.36
C TRP A 161 3.03 -8.83 16.92
N ALA A 162 1.94 -9.51 16.54
CA ALA A 162 1.67 -10.88 16.99
C ALA A 162 2.77 -11.85 16.54
N GLY A 163 3.33 -11.65 15.34
CA GLY A 163 4.46 -12.43 14.82
C GLY A 163 5.78 -12.22 15.56
N LEU A 164 5.97 -11.07 16.22
CA LEU A 164 7.12 -10.83 17.10
C LEU A 164 7.03 -11.63 18.40
N GLN A 165 5.83 -12.05 18.81
CA GLN A 165 5.64 -12.90 19.99
C GLN A 165 5.93 -14.35 19.65
N ASP A 166 5.13 -14.94 18.75
CA ASP A 166 5.33 -16.28 18.22
C ASP A 166 4.44 -16.55 16.98
N ALA A 167 4.75 -17.63 16.26
CA ALA A 167 4.01 -18.00 15.05
C ALA A 167 2.56 -18.43 15.32
N GLU A 168 2.27 -18.98 16.50
CA GLU A 168 0.93 -19.45 16.87
C GLU A 168 0.03 -18.25 17.22
N ALA A 169 0.57 -17.22 17.87
CA ALA A 169 -0.08 -15.94 18.15
C ALA A 169 -0.48 -15.24 16.84
N ALA A 170 0.43 -15.13 15.89
CA ALA A 170 0.14 -14.60 14.56
C ALA A 170 -0.91 -15.44 13.82
N LEU A 171 -0.85 -16.78 13.91
CA LEU A 171 -1.83 -17.67 13.30
C LEU A 171 -3.24 -17.49 13.90
N ARG A 172 -3.36 -17.42 15.23
CA ARG A 172 -4.64 -17.19 15.90
C ARG A 172 -5.25 -15.85 15.49
N LEU A 173 -4.46 -14.77 15.49
CA LEU A 173 -4.92 -13.46 15.05
C LEU A 173 -5.30 -13.46 13.57
N LYS A 174 -4.51 -14.09 12.70
CA LYS A 174 -4.82 -14.18 11.27
C LYS A 174 -6.15 -14.89 11.03
N ARG A 175 -6.42 -15.98 11.75
CA ARG A 175 -7.70 -16.69 11.68
C ARG A 175 -8.86 -15.82 12.16
N ALA A 176 -8.70 -15.10 13.27
CA ALA A 176 -9.73 -14.19 13.78
C ALA A 176 -10.05 -13.08 12.77
N LEU A 177 -9.03 -12.43 12.20
CA LEU A 177 -9.19 -11.40 11.18
C LEU A 177 -9.82 -11.92 9.88
N LEU A 178 -9.40 -13.10 9.41
CA LEU A 178 -9.98 -13.71 8.21
C LEU A 178 -11.45 -14.06 8.43
N ARG A 179 -11.83 -14.53 9.63
CA ARG A 179 -13.23 -14.78 9.97
C ARG A 179 -14.03 -13.48 10.01
N ALA A 180 -13.55 -12.47 10.74
CA ALA A 180 -14.21 -11.16 10.81
C ALA A 180 -14.46 -10.59 9.40
N TYR A 181 -13.46 -10.67 8.52
CA TYR A 181 -13.55 -10.14 7.17
C TYR A 181 -14.42 -10.97 6.22
N PHE A 182 -14.14 -12.28 6.10
CA PHE A 182 -14.75 -13.12 5.06
C PHE A 182 -15.99 -13.86 5.51
N THR A 183 -16.19 -14.07 6.81
CA THR A 183 -17.36 -14.79 7.34
C THR A 183 -18.38 -13.83 7.91
N ASP A 184 -17.93 -12.91 8.77
CA ASP A 184 -18.82 -12.03 9.53
C ASP A 184 -19.09 -10.69 8.80
N ASN A 185 -18.38 -10.42 7.69
CA ASN A 185 -18.45 -9.17 6.91
C ASN A 185 -18.18 -7.89 7.74
N ASP A 186 -17.41 -8.02 8.82
CA ASP A 186 -17.03 -6.92 9.71
C ASP A 186 -16.03 -5.95 9.03
N ASN A 187 -16.08 -4.68 9.45
CA ASN A 187 -15.12 -3.66 9.05
C ASN A 187 -13.78 -3.84 9.77
N VAL A 188 -12.79 -4.46 9.14
CA VAL A 188 -11.44 -4.62 9.73
C VAL A 188 -10.58 -3.36 9.73
N ALA A 189 -11.09 -2.21 9.28
CA ALA A 189 -10.50 -0.90 9.55
C ALA A 189 -11.00 -0.30 10.87
N ASP A 190 -12.07 -0.85 11.48
CA ASP A 190 -12.57 -0.42 12.78
C ASP A 190 -11.71 -0.96 13.93
N HIS A 191 -11.19 -0.06 14.76
CA HIS A 191 -10.35 -0.43 15.89
C HIS A 191 -11.07 -1.32 16.90
N GLY A 192 -12.39 -1.18 17.06
CA GLY A 192 -13.19 -2.06 17.91
C GLY A 192 -13.22 -3.50 17.39
N VAL A 193 -13.39 -3.71 16.08
CA VAL A 193 -13.29 -5.03 15.41
C VAL A 193 -11.89 -5.61 15.61
N LEU A 194 -10.84 -4.82 15.41
CA LEU A 194 -9.45 -5.25 15.57
C LEU A 194 -9.12 -5.65 17.02
N ILE A 195 -9.61 -4.89 18.00
CA ILE A 195 -9.47 -5.23 19.42
C ILE A 195 -10.20 -6.53 19.77
N ARG A 196 -11.42 -6.75 19.23
CA ARG A 196 -12.13 -8.02 19.40
C ARG A 196 -11.33 -9.18 18.80
N ALA A 197 -10.78 -9.03 17.60
CA ALA A 197 -9.96 -10.05 16.96
C ALA A 197 -8.69 -10.36 17.78
N ALA A 198 -8.03 -9.35 18.35
CA ALA A 198 -6.90 -9.54 19.27
C ALA A 198 -7.32 -10.28 20.56
N THR A 199 -8.48 -9.94 21.11
CA THR A 199 -9.06 -10.61 22.30
C THR A 199 -9.33 -12.09 22.02
N ASP A 200 -9.98 -12.40 20.90
CA ASP A 200 -10.28 -13.78 20.47
C ASP A 200 -8.99 -14.58 20.22
N ALA A 201 -7.95 -13.91 19.72
CA ALA A 201 -6.62 -14.48 19.55
C ALA A 201 -5.82 -14.64 20.85
N LYS A 202 -6.39 -14.23 21.99
CA LYS A 202 -5.76 -14.23 23.33
C LYS A 202 -4.49 -13.40 23.39
N LEU A 203 -4.49 -12.25 22.72
CA LEU A 203 -3.42 -11.26 22.76
C LEU A 203 -3.72 -10.16 23.79
N ASP A 204 -2.69 -9.41 24.18
CA ASP A 204 -2.84 -8.29 25.12
C ASP A 204 -3.66 -7.16 24.48
N VAL A 205 -4.84 -6.89 25.05
CA VAL A 205 -5.78 -5.87 24.55
C VAL A 205 -5.25 -4.45 24.76
N GLY A 206 -4.50 -4.21 25.83
CA GLY A 206 -3.91 -2.91 26.12
C GLY A 206 -2.83 -2.55 25.10
N GLU A 207 -1.98 -3.50 24.77
CA GLU A 207 -0.94 -3.34 23.74
C GLU A 207 -1.55 -3.20 22.34
N ALA A 208 -2.54 -4.02 22.00
CA ALA A 208 -3.26 -3.88 20.73
C ALA A 208 -3.86 -2.47 20.59
N ARG A 209 -4.47 -1.93 21.65
CA ARG A 209 -4.99 -0.56 21.65
C ARG A 209 -3.89 0.48 21.46
N ARG A 210 -2.76 0.37 22.18
CA ARG A 210 -1.62 1.30 22.03
C ARG A 210 -1.06 1.31 20.61
N ILE A 211 -0.98 0.14 19.97
CA ILE A 211 -0.55 0.05 18.58
C ILE A 211 -1.53 0.79 17.69
N LEU A 212 -2.84 0.50 17.80
CA LEU A 212 -3.88 1.13 17.00
C LEU A 212 -3.97 2.65 17.20
N GLU A 213 -3.69 3.15 18.40
CA GLU A 213 -3.70 4.59 18.73
C GLU A 213 -2.38 5.31 18.39
N SER A 214 -1.40 4.62 17.81
CA SER A 214 -0.10 5.18 17.43
C SER A 214 0.32 4.76 16.03
N ASP A 215 1.56 5.09 15.63
CA ASP A 215 2.19 4.65 14.37
C ASP A 215 3.12 3.43 14.55
N GLN A 216 3.11 2.79 15.73
CA GLN A 216 3.97 1.63 16.02
C GLN A 216 3.81 0.51 14.98
N TYR A 217 4.93 0.00 14.44
CA TYR A 217 4.99 -1.01 13.37
C TYR A 217 4.56 -0.54 11.96
N ALA A 218 4.21 0.74 11.76
CA ALA A 218 3.82 1.23 10.45
C ALA A 218 4.98 1.10 9.43
N ASP A 219 6.19 1.53 9.80
CA ASP A 219 7.35 1.50 8.90
C ASP A 219 7.77 0.08 8.54
N GLU A 220 7.70 -0.84 9.50
CA GLU A 220 8.03 -2.26 9.33
C GLU A 220 7.08 -2.94 8.36
N VAL A 221 5.76 -2.70 8.48
CA VAL A 221 4.76 -3.23 7.55
C VAL A 221 4.99 -2.67 6.15
N ARG A 222 5.22 -1.36 6.02
CA ARG A 222 5.51 -0.74 4.72
C ARG A 222 6.82 -1.22 4.10
N ALA A 223 7.84 -1.47 4.91
CA ALA A 223 9.09 -2.03 4.45
C ALA A 223 8.90 -3.45 3.91
N GLN A 224 8.11 -4.28 4.60
CA GLN A 224 7.77 -5.63 4.14
C GLN A 224 6.97 -5.61 2.83
N GLU A 225 5.99 -4.72 2.70
CA GLU A 225 5.22 -4.54 1.45
C GLU A 225 6.15 -4.16 0.28
N ARG A 226 6.99 -3.13 0.47
CA ARG A 226 7.96 -2.69 -0.54
C ARG A 226 8.92 -3.79 -0.94
N HIS A 227 9.43 -4.55 0.03
CA HIS A 227 10.36 -5.65 -0.23
C HIS A 227 9.76 -6.68 -1.20
N PHE A 228 8.54 -7.15 -0.94
CA PHE A 228 7.90 -8.14 -1.82
C PHE A 228 7.44 -7.57 -3.16
N GLN A 229 7.01 -6.32 -3.21
CA GLN A 229 6.72 -5.64 -4.48
C GLN A 229 7.98 -5.52 -5.36
N GLN A 230 9.13 -5.17 -4.77
CA GLN A 230 10.42 -5.11 -5.46
C GLN A 230 10.89 -6.50 -5.92
N ALA A 231 10.50 -7.56 -5.20
CA ALA A 231 10.72 -8.94 -5.59
C ALA A 231 9.73 -9.45 -6.67
N GLY A 232 8.87 -8.58 -7.23
CA GLY A 232 7.94 -8.92 -8.31
C GLY A 232 6.64 -9.59 -7.84
N ILE A 233 6.35 -9.59 -6.54
CA ILE A 233 5.09 -10.12 -5.99
C ILE A 233 4.02 -9.03 -6.04
N HIS A 234 3.07 -9.18 -6.97
CA HIS A 234 1.98 -8.22 -7.20
C HIS A 234 0.59 -8.75 -6.81
N SER A 235 0.50 -9.98 -6.31
CA SER A 235 -0.76 -10.59 -5.88
C SER A 235 -0.55 -11.58 -4.74
N VAL A 236 -1.60 -11.76 -3.94
CA VAL A 236 -1.65 -12.70 -2.82
C VAL A 236 -2.82 -13.68 -3.00
N PRO A 237 -2.73 -14.90 -2.44
CA PRO A 237 -1.59 -15.43 -1.67
C PRO A 237 -0.40 -15.79 -2.56
N ALA A 238 0.81 -15.63 -2.02
CA ALA A 238 2.08 -16.01 -2.64
C ALA A 238 2.92 -16.73 -1.57
N THR A 239 3.34 -17.95 -1.86
CA THR A 239 4.21 -18.74 -0.97
C THR A 239 5.56 -18.92 -1.63
N ILE A 240 6.63 -18.52 -0.94
CA ILE A 240 8.01 -18.69 -1.40
C ILE A 240 8.64 -19.80 -0.56
N ILE A 241 9.11 -20.86 -1.20
CA ILE A 241 9.81 -21.97 -0.56
C ILE A 241 11.31 -21.83 -0.86
N GLU A 242 12.12 -21.85 0.20
CA GLU A 242 13.60 -21.84 0.13
C GLU A 242 14.16 -20.72 -0.77
N ASN A 243 13.54 -19.53 -0.73
CA ASN A 243 13.90 -18.34 -1.52
C ASN A 243 13.98 -18.53 -3.05
N GLY A 244 13.45 -19.63 -3.60
CA GLY A 244 13.61 -19.95 -5.02
C GLY A 244 12.35 -20.45 -5.73
N TYR A 245 11.37 -20.98 -4.99
CA TYR A 245 10.15 -21.55 -5.57
C TYR A 245 8.92 -20.78 -5.14
N LEU A 246 8.35 -20.02 -6.08
CA LEU A 246 7.10 -19.27 -5.90
C LEU A 246 5.89 -20.13 -6.28
N ILE A 247 4.95 -20.26 -5.35
CA ILE A 247 3.60 -20.77 -5.58
C ILE A 247 2.65 -19.58 -5.48
N ALA A 248 2.05 -19.19 -6.60
CA ALA A 248 1.11 -18.07 -6.68
C ALA A 248 -0.35 -18.55 -6.63
N GLY A 249 -1.19 -17.86 -5.87
CA GLY A 249 -2.62 -18.11 -5.75
C GLY A 249 -2.99 -19.18 -4.72
N GLY A 250 -4.29 -19.32 -4.46
CA GLY A 250 -4.86 -20.31 -3.55
C GLY A 250 -4.87 -21.71 -4.18
N GLN A 251 -3.69 -22.31 -4.33
CA GLN A 251 -3.50 -23.60 -4.97
C GLN A 251 -4.01 -24.76 -4.09
N PRO A 252 -4.39 -25.92 -4.67
CA PRO A 252 -4.79 -27.10 -3.91
C PRO A 252 -3.59 -27.73 -3.16
N PRO A 253 -3.84 -28.53 -2.10
CA PRO A 253 -2.79 -29.19 -1.32
C PRO A 253 -1.78 -29.99 -2.18
N ASP A 254 -2.25 -30.70 -3.21
CA ASP A 254 -1.39 -31.50 -4.09
C ASP A 254 -0.35 -30.64 -4.84
N ALA A 255 -0.68 -29.39 -5.17
CA ALA A 255 0.27 -28.48 -5.80
C ALA A 255 1.40 -28.07 -4.83
N PHE A 256 1.06 -27.84 -3.57
CA PHE A 256 2.05 -27.61 -2.51
C PHE A 256 2.90 -28.86 -2.28
N GLU A 257 2.29 -30.05 -2.22
CA GLU A 257 3.02 -31.32 -2.07
C GLU A 257 4.03 -31.52 -3.21
N GLN A 258 3.60 -31.34 -4.46
CA GLN A 258 4.48 -31.47 -5.62
C GLN A 258 5.63 -30.46 -5.58
N ALA A 259 5.37 -29.21 -5.22
CA ALA A 259 6.41 -28.20 -5.07
C ALA A 259 7.42 -28.58 -3.99
N LEU A 260 6.95 -28.99 -2.81
CA LEU A 260 7.83 -29.44 -1.71
C LEU A 260 8.66 -30.67 -2.10
N ARG A 261 8.08 -31.64 -2.81
CA ARG A 261 8.81 -32.80 -3.33
C ARG A 261 9.91 -32.39 -4.31
N LYS A 262 9.63 -31.45 -5.22
CA LYS A 262 10.63 -30.94 -6.17
C LYS A 262 11.79 -30.26 -5.44
N VAL A 263 11.49 -29.41 -4.45
CA VAL A 263 12.52 -28.75 -3.62
C VAL A 263 13.38 -29.77 -2.88
N ALA A 264 12.76 -30.75 -2.23
CA ALA A 264 13.47 -31.79 -1.49
C ALA A 264 14.36 -32.66 -2.40
N LEU A 265 13.93 -32.93 -3.64
CA LEU A 265 14.73 -33.67 -4.62
C LEU A 265 15.89 -32.83 -5.17
N ALA A 266 15.69 -31.54 -5.41
CA ALA A 266 16.74 -30.64 -5.88
C ALA A 266 17.84 -30.40 -4.83
N GLN A 267 17.51 -30.55 -3.55
CA GLN A 267 18.45 -30.43 -2.43
C GLN A 267 19.21 -31.73 -2.09
N ARG A 268 18.87 -32.88 -2.71
CA ARG A 268 19.67 -34.10 -2.53
C ARG A 268 21.00 -33.95 -3.30
N PRO A 269 22.16 -34.10 -2.64
CA PRO A 269 23.42 -34.15 -3.36
C PRO A 269 23.38 -35.31 -4.36
N ILE A 270 23.87 -35.07 -5.58
CA ILE A 270 24.09 -36.13 -6.56
C ILE A 270 25.14 -37.07 -5.95
N ASP A 271 24.70 -38.23 -5.45
CA ASP A 271 25.59 -39.30 -4.99
C ASP A 271 26.35 -39.82 -6.22
N THR A 272 27.51 -39.22 -6.48
CA THR A 272 28.44 -39.59 -7.54
C THR A 272 29.28 -40.74 -7.00
N ARG A 273 28.71 -41.93 -7.05
CA ARG A 273 29.47 -43.19 -6.96
C ARG A 273 29.90 -43.63 -8.35
#